data_AF-E2C4U6-F1
#
_entry.id   AF-E2C4U6-F1
#
_cell.length_a   1.000
_cell.length_b   1.000
_cell.length_c   1.000
_cell.angle_alpha   90.00
_cell.angle_beta   90.00
_cell.angle_gamma   90.00
#
_symmetry.space_group_name_H-M   'P 1'
#
loop_
_entity.id
_entity.type
_entity.pdbx_description
1 polymer ?
#
loop_
_entity_poly.entity_id
_entity_poly.type
_entity_poly.pdbx_seq_one_letter_code
_entity_poly.pdbx_strand_id
1 'polypeptide(L)' 'MYASKPPNLADLRERILHQINLISPEMRRNVLNEFHLRLGHCQAVGRRQFEHLI' A
#
# COMPACT_ATOMS: atom_id res chain seq x y z
N MET A 1 -0.20 -14.57 -5.23
CA MET A 1 0.90 -15.54 -5.05
C MET A 1 2.13 -14.74 -4.68
N TYR A 2 2.74 -14.97 -3.52
CA TYR A 2 3.95 -14.24 -3.14
C TYR A 2 5.12 -14.69 -4.01
N ALA A 3 5.99 -13.74 -4.39
CA ALA A 3 7.22 -14.07 -5.09
C ALA A 3 8.10 -14.97 -4.22
N SER A 4 8.90 -15.83 -4.86
CA SER A 4 9.84 -16.69 -4.16
C SER A 4 10.85 -15.87 -3.34
N LYS A 5 11.31 -16.45 -2.23
CA LYS A 5 12.32 -15.83 -1.37
C LYS A 5 13.55 -15.47 -2.23
N PRO A 6 14.05 -14.22 -2.14
CA PRO A 6 15.24 -13.81 -2.88
C PRO A 6 16.47 -14.59 -2.39
N PRO A 7 17.38 -14.99 -3.27
CA PRO A 7 18.57 -15.78 -2.91
C PRO A 7 19.60 -14.97 -2.10
N ASN A 8 19.61 -13.64 -2.21
CA ASN A 8 20.53 -12.76 -1.48
C ASN A 8 20.01 -11.32 -1.38
N LEU A 9 20.74 -10.47 -0.66
CA LEU A 9 20.36 -9.07 -0.42
C LEU A 9 20.41 -8.20 -1.68
N ALA A 10 21.29 -8.48 -2.63
CA ALA A 10 21.39 -7.72 -3.86
C ALA A 10 20.16 -7.94 -4.76
N ASP A 11 19.74 -9.20 -4.93
CA ASP A 11 18.50 -9.54 -5.64
C ASP A 11 17.26 -8.95 -4.94
N LEU A 12 17.19 -9.01 -3.60
CA LEU A 12 16.10 -8.37 -2.86
C LEU A 12 16.02 -6.87 -3.13
N ARG A 13 17.17 -6.17 -3.10
CA ARG A 13 17.24 -4.73 -3.38
C ARG A 13 16.73 -4.41 -4.78
N GLU A 14 17.20 -5.13 -5.79
CA GLU A 14 16.77 -4.91 -7.18
C GLU A 14 15.28 -5.15 -7.36
N ARG A 15 14.72 -6.20 -6.72
CA ARG A 15 13.27 -6.46 -6.75
C ARG A 15 12.48 -5.32 -6.11
N ILE A 16 12.92 -4.79 -4.97
CA ILE A 16 12.26 -3.65 -4.32
C ILE A 16 12.29 -2.42 -5.24
N LEU A 17 13.45 -2.08 -5.81
CA LEU A 17 13.57 -0.95 -6.73
C LEU A 17 12.69 -1.12 -7.96
N HIS A 18 12.66 -2.33 -8.54
CA HIS A 18 11.77 -2.64 -9.65
C HIS A 18 10.30 -2.41 -9.29
N GLN A 19 9.84 -2.92 -8.14
CA GLN A 19 8.46 -2.70 -7.69
C GLN A 19 8.14 -1.21 -7.48
N ILE A 20 9.06 -0.44 -6.90
CA ILE A 20 8.89 1.02 -6.73
C ILE A 20 8.73 1.71 -8.09
N ASN A 21 9.52 1.31 -9.09
CA ASN A 21 9.45 1.87 -10.44
C ASN A 21 8.15 1.52 -11.18
N LEU A 22 7.48 0.42 -10.81
CA LEU A 22 6.17 0.06 -11.34
C LEU A 22 5.02 0.89 -10.74
N ILE A 23 5.25 1.62 -9.65
CA ILE A 23 4.22 2.47 -9.03
C ILE A 23 3.93 3.66 -9.94
N SER A 24 2.79 3.59 -10.64
CA SER A 24 2.35 4.67 -11.52
C SER A 24 1.94 5.94 -10.75
N PRO A 25 1.98 7.12 -11.39
CA PRO A 25 1.43 8.34 -10.80
C PRO A 25 -0.04 8.22 -10.39
N GLU A 26 -0.83 7.44 -11.15
CA GLU A 26 -2.23 7.16 -10.83
C GLU A 26 -2.37 6.35 -9.54
N MET A 27 -1.58 5.29 -9.36
CA MET A 27 -1.57 4.52 -8.11
C MET A 27 -1.28 5.41 -6.90
N ARG A 28 -0.33 6.35 -7.02
CA ARG A 28 -0.02 7.31 -5.94
C ARG A 28 -1.23 8.19 -5.62
N ARG A 29 -1.92 8.70 -6.65
CA ARG A 29 -3.13 9.52 -6.46
C ARG A 29 -4.25 8.71 -5.81
N ASN A 30 -4.45 7.47 -6.24
CA ASN A 30 -5.48 6.58 -5.70
C ASN A 30 -5.25 6.30 -4.22
N VAL A 31 -4.00 6.03 -3.80
CA VAL A 31 -3.65 5.82 -2.39
C VAL A 31 -3.92 7.07 -1.54
N LEU A 32 -3.61 8.27 -2.04
CA LEU A 32 -3.89 9.51 -1.31
C LEU A 32 -5.40 9.74 -1.13
N ASN A 33 -6.19 9.51 -2.19
CA ASN A 33 -7.65 9.62 -2.11
C ASN A 33 -8.23 8.62 -1.10
N GLU A 34 -7.79 7.37 -1.19
CA GLU A 34 -8.22 6.30 -0.29
C GLU A 34 -7.85 6.59 1.17
N PHE A 35 -6.67 7.17 1.41
CA PHE A 35 -6.25 7.59 2.75
C PHE A 35 -7.23 8.59 3.37
N HIS A 36 -7.63 9.63 2.61
CA HIS A 36 -8.59 10.62 3.10
C HIS A 36 -9.97 10.03 3.35
N LEU A 37 -10.44 9.12 2.49
CA LEU A 37 -11.69 8.40 2.68
C LEU A 37 -11.67 7.59 3.98
N ARG A 38 -10.62 6.78 4.17
CA ARG A 38 -10.41 5.97 5.38
C ARG A 38 -10.29 6.82 6.64
N LEU A 39 -9.65 7.98 6.55
CA LEU A 39 -9.59 8.93 7.66
C LEU A 39 -10.98 9.42 8.07
N GLY A 40 -11.85 9.72 7.10
CA GLY A 40 -13.25 10.07 7.36
C GLY A 40 -14.01 8.95 8.07
N HIS A 41 -13.88 7.71 7.60
CA HIS A 41 -14.48 6.55 8.27
C HIS A 41 -13.97 6.38 9.70
N CYS A 42 -12.66 6.49 9.91
CA CYS A 42 -12.04 6.42 11.24
C CYS A 42 -12.64 7.45 12.21
N GLN A 43 -12.85 8.69 11.74
CA GLN A 43 -13.46 9.75 12.56
C GLN A 43 -14.92 9.43 12.90
N ALA A 44 -15.70 8.93 11.93
CA ALA A 44 -17.10 8.58 12.12
C ALA A 44 -17.31 7.45 13.15
N VAL A 45 -16.38 6.50 13.24
CA VAL A 45 -16.47 5.36 14.19
C VAL A 45 -15.77 5.61 15.53
N GLY A 46 -15.42 6.87 15.85
CA GLY A 46 -14.74 7.20 17.10
C GLY A 46 -13.34 6.58 17.20
N ARG A 47 -12.61 6.52 16.07
CA ARG A 47 -11.23 6.02 15.95
C ARG A 47 -11.03 4.52 16.24
N ARG A 48 -12.10 3.73 16.17
CA ARG A 48 -12.04 2.26 16.24
C ARG A 48 -11.68 1.68 14.87
N GLN A 49 -11.30 0.40 14.84
CA GLN A 49 -11.06 -0.31 13.58
C GLN A 49 -12.35 -0.34 12.74
N PHE A 50 -12.23 0.05 11.47
CA PHE A 50 -13.36 0.20 10.55
C PHE A 50 -13.18 -0.59 9.25
N GLU A 51 -12.16 -1.45 9.15
CA GLU A 51 -11.86 -2.23 7.94
C GLU A 51 -12.99 -3.18 7.54
N HIS A 52 -13.83 -3.60 8.49
CA HIS A 52 -15.01 -4.43 8.23
C HIS A 52 -16.19 -3.65 7.62
N LEU A 53 -16.09 -2.31 7.52
CA LEU A 53 -17.12 -1.41 7.00
C LEU A 53 -16.83 -0.90 5.59
N ILE A 54 -15.68 -1.29 5.01
CA ILE A 54 -15.18 -0.85 3.70
C ILE A 54 -15.11 -2.07 2.76
#